data_AF-A0A8S4DMZ4-F1
#
_entry.id   AF-A0A8S4DMZ4-F1
#
_cell.length_a   1.000
_cell.length_b   1.000
_cell.length_c   1.000
_cell.angle_alpha   90.00
_cell.angle_beta   90.00
_cell.angle_gamma   90.00
#
_symmetry.space_group_name_H-M   'P 1'
#
loop_
_entity.id
_entity.type
_entity.pdbx_description
1 polymer ?
#
loop_
_entity_poly.entity_id
_entity_poly.type
_entity_poly.pdbx_seq_one_letter_code
_entity_poly.pdbx_strand_id
1 'polypeptide(L)'
;MKLRSCNRALTAAGILGVLVSTYALYVELTAEARPGYKALCDFSEAASCSRVLTSKYSKGFGILPKHSALEIPNCIYGTLFYCLMILLATFDHPAVVTLQLLLALTSCVSSVYLAYLLAFVLKDFCIVCVSTYFINALISFLVYKKRQIIKRSIEEKKSK
;
A
#
# COMPACT_ATOMS: atom_id res chain seq x y z
N MET A 1 15.69 -5.02 17.59
CA MET A 1 14.61 -5.91 17.10
C MET A 1 15.24 -7.16 16.51
N LYS A 2 14.78 -8.37 16.88
CA LYS A 2 15.26 -9.63 16.29
C LYS A 2 14.70 -9.79 14.86
N LEU A 3 15.43 -10.45 13.96
CA LEU A 3 15.00 -10.67 12.56
C LEU A 3 13.60 -11.30 12.46
N ARG A 4 13.35 -12.35 13.26
CA ARG A 4 12.02 -13.01 13.34
C ARG A 4 10.90 -12.06 13.75
N SER A 5 11.15 -11.16 14.71
CA SER A 5 10.16 -10.15 15.13
C SER A 5 9.89 -9.15 14.02
N CYS A 6 10.92 -8.76 13.25
CA CYS A 6 10.79 -7.87 12.10
C CYS A 6 9.94 -8.53 10.99
N ASN A 7 10.20 -9.80 10.66
CA ASN A 7 9.42 -10.54 9.67
C ASN A 7 7.96 -10.68 10.10
N ARG A 8 7.68 -11.00 11.38
CA ARG A 8 6.30 -11.03 11.90
C ARG A 8 5.59 -9.68 11.80
N ALA A 9 6.27 -8.59 12.12
CA ALA A 9 5.72 -7.24 12.00
C ALA A 9 5.42 -6.88 10.54
N LEU A 10 6.32 -7.24 9.60
CA LEU A 10 6.10 -7.06 8.16
C LEU A 10 4.88 -7.84 7.68
N THR A 11 4.76 -9.11 8.07
CA THR A 11 3.61 -9.94 7.72
C THR A 11 2.31 -9.35 8.29
N ALA A 12 2.30 -8.92 9.54
CA ALA A 12 1.12 -8.31 10.15
C ALA A 12 0.71 -7.00 9.45
N ALA A 13 1.68 -6.13 9.14
CA ALA A 13 1.43 -4.90 8.38
C ALA A 13 0.90 -5.20 6.96
N GLY A 14 1.45 -6.22 6.29
CA GLY A 14 0.96 -6.69 5.00
C GLY A 14 -0.48 -7.21 5.07
N ILE A 15 -0.82 -8.01 6.08
CA ILE A 15 -2.19 -8.52 6.27
C ILE A 15 -3.17 -7.36 6.47
N LEU A 16 -2.81 -6.39 7.32
CA LEU A 16 -3.62 -5.17 7.48
C LEU A 16 -3.79 -4.41 6.17
N GLY A 17 -2.71 -4.31 5.37
CA GLY A 17 -2.76 -3.72 4.03
C GLY A 17 -3.76 -4.43 3.12
N VAL A 18 -3.71 -5.77 3.05
CA VAL A 18 -4.67 -6.58 2.26
C VAL A 18 -6.11 -6.31 2.69
N LEU A 19 -6.38 -6.30 4.00
CA LEU A 19 -7.72 -6.06 4.53
C LEU A 19 -8.24 -4.67 4.15
N VAL A 20 -7.42 -3.62 4.35
CA VAL A 20 -7.80 -2.24 4.00
C VAL A 20 -8.00 -2.08 2.50
N SER A 21 -7.12 -2.63 1.67
CA SER A 21 -7.25 -2.57 0.20
C SER A 21 -8.45 -3.36 -0.32
N THR A 22 -8.77 -4.50 0.29
CA THR A 22 -9.95 -5.30 -0.07
C THR A 22 -11.23 -4.56 0.30
N TYR A 23 -11.27 -3.91 1.47
CA TYR A 23 -12.39 -3.06 1.85
C TYR A 23 -12.55 -1.87 0.90
N ALA A 24 -11.45 -1.21 0.53
CA ALA A 24 -11.47 -0.13 -0.44
C ALA A 24 -11.99 -0.61 -1.81
N LEU A 25 -11.57 -1.79 -2.27
CA LEU A 25 -12.08 -2.40 -3.51
C LEU A 25 -13.58 -2.68 -3.42
N TYR A 26 -14.05 -3.22 -2.29
CA TYR A 26 -15.49 -3.42 -2.06
C TYR A 26 -16.27 -2.11 -2.15
N VAL A 27 -15.78 -1.04 -1.52
CA VAL A 27 -16.40 0.29 -1.56
C VAL A 27 -16.43 0.83 -2.98
N GLU A 28 -15.30 0.76 -3.70
CA GLU A 28 -15.17 1.21 -5.10
C GLU A 28 -16.20 0.52 -6.00
N LEU A 29 -16.21 -0.81 -6.02
CA LEU A 29 -17.13 -1.59 -6.86
C LEU A 29 -18.61 -1.36 -6.50
N THR A 30 -18.91 -1.24 -5.20
CA THR A 30 -20.29 -1.02 -4.75
C THR A 30 -20.78 0.39 -5.09
N ALA A 31 -19.93 1.40 -4.92
CA ALA A 31 -20.23 2.78 -5.26
C ALA A 31 -20.42 2.97 -6.78
N GLU A 32 -19.65 2.26 -7.61
CA GLU A 32 -19.85 2.25 -9.07
C GLU A 32 -21.14 1.54 -9.48
N ALA A 33 -21.49 0.43 -8.83
CA ALA A 33 -22.66 -0.36 -9.18
C ALA A 33 -24.00 0.25 -8.70
N ARG A 34 -23.98 1.07 -7.64
CA ARG A 34 -25.20 1.57 -6.97
C ARG A 34 -25.15 3.08 -6.80
N PRO A 35 -25.80 3.86 -7.69
CA PRO A 35 -25.93 5.30 -7.53
C PRO A 35 -26.57 5.66 -6.17
N GLY A 36 -25.95 6.58 -5.44
CA GLY A 36 -26.41 7.00 -4.11
C GLY A 36 -25.91 6.14 -2.94
N TYR A 37 -25.09 5.11 -3.20
CA TYR A 37 -24.40 4.37 -2.14
C TYR A 37 -23.50 5.30 -1.31
N LYS A 38 -23.54 5.12 0.02
CA LYS A 38 -22.63 5.75 0.97
C LYS A 38 -21.93 4.65 1.76
N ALA A 39 -20.60 4.68 1.73
CA ALA A 39 -19.78 3.74 2.47
C ALA A 39 -19.75 4.08 3.96
N LEU A 40 -19.40 3.09 4.80
CA LEU A 40 -19.21 3.29 6.24
C LEU A 40 -18.08 4.28 6.55
N CYS A 41 -17.12 4.42 5.62
CA CYS A 41 -16.01 5.36 5.71
C CYS A 41 -16.32 6.74 5.09
N ASP A 42 -17.59 7.04 4.78
CA ASP A 42 -18.06 8.38 4.44
C ASP A 42 -18.54 9.09 5.72
N PHE A 43 -17.69 9.93 6.31
CA PHE A 43 -18.01 10.61 7.59
C PHE A 43 -18.68 11.97 7.41
N SER A 44 -18.35 12.68 6.33
CA SER A 44 -18.89 14.00 6.04
C SER A 44 -18.79 14.33 4.56
N GLU A 45 -19.38 15.46 4.14
CA GLU A 45 -19.26 15.94 2.77
C GLU A 45 -17.82 16.25 2.35
N ALA A 46 -16.91 16.52 3.28
CA ALA A 46 -15.48 16.74 3.02
C ALA A 46 -14.61 15.50 3.35
N ALA A 47 -15.24 14.37 3.71
CA ALA A 47 -14.57 13.12 4.04
C ALA A 47 -15.34 11.92 3.47
N SER A 48 -15.31 11.75 2.15
CA SER A 48 -15.98 10.65 1.45
C SER A 48 -14.98 9.75 0.73
N CYS A 49 -14.84 8.53 1.24
CA CYS A 49 -14.07 7.50 0.55
C CYS A 49 -14.76 7.06 -0.75
N SER A 50 -16.10 7.00 -0.79
CA SER A 50 -16.84 6.61 -2.00
C SER A 50 -16.55 7.55 -3.17
N ARG A 51 -16.55 8.87 -2.94
CA ARG A 51 -16.23 9.88 -3.96
C ARG A 51 -14.78 9.80 -4.41
N VAL A 52 -13.84 9.60 -3.48
CA VAL A 52 -12.41 9.44 -3.83
C VAL A 52 -12.18 8.17 -4.64
N LEU A 53 -12.77 7.05 -4.23
CA LEU A 53 -12.60 5.74 -4.85
C LEU A 53 -13.33 5.58 -6.18
N THR A 54 -14.29 6.45 -6.51
CA THR A 54 -14.94 6.50 -7.84
C THR A 54 -14.35 7.57 -8.76
N SER A 55 -13.32 8.29 -8.29
CA SER A 55 -12.65 9.30 -9.11
C SER A 55 -11.80 8.69 -10.22
N LYS A 56 -11.50 9.44 -11.28
CA LYS A 56 -10.59 8.97 -12.35
C LYS A 56 -9.19 8.58 -11.85
N TYR A 57 -8.80 9.01 -10.65
CA TYR A 57 -7.49 8.71 -10.06
C TYR A 57 -7.47 7.37 -9.33
N SER A 58 -8.63 6.78 -9.02
CA SER A 58 -8.72 5.47 -8.35
C SER A 58 -8.38 4.30 -9.29
N LYS A 59 -8.36 4.52 -10.60
CA LYS A 59 -7.99 3.51 -11.61
C LYS A 59 -6.69 3.89 -12.29
N GLY A 60 -5.75 2.95 -12.36
CA GLY A 60 -4.45 3.15 -13.02
C GLY A 60 -3.71 4.42 -12.58
N PHE A 61 -3.89 4.85 -11.32
CA PHE A 61 -3.34 6.08 -10.73
C PHE A 61 -3.74 7.38 -11.48
N GLY A 62 -4.72 7.32 -12.39
CA GLY A 62 -5.09 8.40 -13.30
C GLY A 62 -4.02 8.76 -14.34
N ILE A 63 -3.02 7.91 -14.55
CA ILE A 63 -1.91 8.12 -15.50
C ILE A 63 -1.88 7.09 -16.63
N LEU A 64 -2.48 5.92 -16.42
CA LEU A 64 -2.49 4.87 -17.43
C LEU A 64 -3.48 5.19 -18.56
N PRO A 65 -3.22 4.73 -19.80
CA PRO A 65 -4.11 4.98 -20.92
C PRO A 65 -5.50 4.39 -20.65
N LYS A 66 -6.53 5.16 -21.01
CA LYS A 66 -7.92 4.70 -20.95
C LYS A 66 -8.11 3.45 -21.80
N HIS A 67 -8.92 2.53 -21.31
CA HIS A 67 -9.23 1.23 -21.91
C HIS A 67 -8.02 0.29 -22.07
N SER A 68 -6.89 0.60 -21.45
CA SER A 68 -5.77 -0.35 -21.38
C SER A 68 -6.08 -1.47 -20.39
N ALA A 69 -5.50 -2.66 -20.60
CA ALA A 69 -5.65 -3.78 -19.68
C ALA A 69 -5.09 -3.50 -18.26
N LEU A 70 -4.32 -2.42 -18.11
CA LEU A 70 -3.75 -1.96 -16.85
C LEU A 70 -4.58 -0.83 -16.20
N GLU A 71 -5.65 -0.34 -16.84
CA GLU A 71 -6.58 0.60 -16.22
C GLU A 71 -7.52 -0.13 -15.25
N ILE A 72 -6.95 -0.69 -14.19
CA ILE A 72 -7.67 -1.40 -13.13
C ILE A 72 -7.64 -0.58 -11.83
N PRO A 73 -8.56 -0.85 -10.88
CA PRO A 73 -8.57 -0.22 -9.57
C PRO A 73 -7.20 -0.26 -8.85
N ASN A 74 -6.79 0.88 -8.29
CA ASN A 74 -5.58 1.03 -7.45
C ASN A 74 -5.62 0.07 -6.27
N CYS A 75 -6.81 -0.24 -5.77
CA CYS A 75 -7.04 -1.21 -4.70
C CYS A 75 -6.53 -2.61 -5.06
N ILE A 76 -6.58 -3.01 -6.34
CA ILE A 76 -6.03 -4.28 -6.83
C ILE A 76 -4.50 -4.24 -6.81
N TYR A 77 -3.89 -3.16 -7.32
CA TYR A 77 -2.45 -2.95 -7.22
C TYR A 77 -1.95 -3.00 -5.77
N GLY A 78 -2.66 -2.33 -4.85
CA GLY A 78 -2.38 -2.38 -3.42
C GLY A 78 -2.46 -3.79 -2.86
N THR A 79 -3.52 -4.54 -3.17
CA THR A 79 -3.70 -5.92 -2.72
C THR A 79 -2.58 -6.83 -3.20
N LEU A 80 -2.24 -6.77 -4.50
CA LEU A 80 -1.11 -7.53 -5.07
C LEU A 80 0.22 -7.16 -4.41
N PHE A 81 0.46 -5.86 -4.21
CA PHE A 81 1.64 -5.37 -3.50
C PHE A 81 1.73 -5.97 -2.10
N TYR A 82 0.68 -5.88 -1.28
CA TYR A 82 0.74 -6.39 0.10
C TYR A 82 0.92 -7.92 0.16
N CYS A 83 0.27 -8.68 -0.73
CA CYS A 83 0.49 -10.12 -0.87
C CYS A 83 1.95 -10.43 -1.21
N LEU A 84 2.54 -9.69 -2.14
CA LEU A 84 3.95 -9.83 -2.50
C LEU A 84 4.87 -9.48 -1.32
N MET A 85 4.56 -8.41 -0.57
CA MET A 85 5.35 -8.03 0.61
C MET A 85 5.33 -9.09 1.72
N ILE A 86 4.18 -9.77 1.92
CA ILE A 86 4.06 -10.91 2.83
C ILE A 86 4.93 -12.07 2.34
N LEU A 87 4.87 -12.42 1.05
CA LEU A 87 5.67 -13.50 0.47
C LEU A 87 7.17 -13.23 0.64
N LEU A 88 7.63 -12.04 0.25
CA LEU A 88 9.04 -11.64 0.35
C LEU A 88 9.54 -11.58 1.81
N ALA A 89 8.63 -11.37 2.78
CA ALA A 89 9.00 -11.40 4.20
C ALA A 89 9.48 -12.78 4.67
N THR A 90 9.13 -13.87 3.97
CA THR A 90 9.55 -15.25 4.31
C THR A 90 10.99 -15.57 3.92
N PHE A 91 11.61 -14.74 3.07
CA PHE A 91 12.99 -14.93 2.61
C PHE A 91 13.95 -13.96 3.30
N ASP A 92 15.06 -14.48 3.83
CA ASP A 92 16.11 -13.69 4.50
C ASP A 92 17.39 -13.57 3.65
N HIS A 93 17.23 -13.45 2.33
CA HIS A 93 18.33 -13.28 1.38
C HIS A 93 18.57 -11.79 1.03
N PRO A 94 19.81 -11.29 0.95
CA PRO A 94 20.11 -9.86 0.71
C PRO A 94 19.50 -9.28 -0.56
N ALA A 95 19.51 -10.05 -1.66
CA ALA A 95 18.91 -9.64 -2.92
C ALA A 95 17.40 -9.48 -2.80
N VAL A 96 16.73 -10.43 -2.11
CA VAL A 96 15.28 -10.41 -1.91
C VAL A 96 14.86 -9.24 -1.03
N VAL A 97 15.60 -8.96 0.03
CA VAL A 97 15.30 -7.82 0.92
C VAL A 97 15.58 -6.48 0.23
N THR A 98 16.55 -6.43 -0.69
CA THR A 98 16.79 -5.24 -1.51
C THR A 98 15.63 -5.01 -2.48
N LEU A 99 15.16 -6.06 -3.18
CA LEU A 99 13.96 -5.97 -4.02
C LEU A 99 12.73 -5.54 -3.22
N GLN A 100 12.52 -6.16 -2.06
CA GLN A 100 11.44 -5.82 -1.14
C GLN A 100 11.48 -4.34 -0.73
N LEU A 101 12.68 -3.80 -0.49
CA LEU A 101 12.85 -2.38 -0.14
C LEU A 101 12.51 -1.47 -1.32
N LEU A 102 12.96 -1.81 -2.53
CA LEU A 102 12.65 -1.03 -3.74
C LEU A 102 11.14 -0.96 -3.98
N LEU A 103 10.44 -2.09 -3.86
CA LEU A 103 8.98 -2.15 -3.98
C LEU A 103 8.29 -1.28 -2.92
N ALA A 104 8.75 -1.33 -1.67
CA ALA A 104 8.19 -0.52 -0.58
C ALA A 104 8.43 0.99 -0.79
N LEU A 105 9.60 1.37 -1.30
CA LEU A 105 9.88 2.76 -1.65
C LEU A 105 8.98 3.24 -2.80
N THR A 106 8.78 2.41 -3.83
CA THR A 106 7.82 2.71 -4.90
C THR A 106 6.41 2.94 -4.35
N SER A 107 5.94 2.11 -3.41
CA SER A 107 4.61 2.31 -2.81
C SER A 107 4.51 3.61 -1.99
N CYS A 108 5.60 4.05 -1.36
CA CYS A 108 5.66 5.35 -0.69
C CYS A 108 5.61 6.50 -1.69
N VAL A 109 6.33 6.43 -2.80
CA VAL A 109 6.26 7.44 -3.88
C VAL A 109 4.85 7.53 -4.43
N SER A 110 4.22 6.39 -4.74
CA SER A 110 2.81 6.36 -5.16
C SER A 110 1.87 6.94 -4.09
N SER A 111 2.13 6.68 -2.81
CA SER A 111 1.33 7.23 -1.69
C SER A 111 1.44 8.75 -1.61
N VAL A 112 2.65 9.31 -1.79
CA VAL A 112 2.85 10.78 -1.82
C VAL A 112 2.10 11.41 -2.99
N TYR A 113 2.17 10.80 -4.17
CA TYR A 113 1.42 11.25 -5.35
C TYR A 113 -0.10 11.21 -5.10
N LEU A 114 -0.63 10.10 -4.58
CA LEU A 114 -2.06 9.98 -4.29
C LEU A 114 -2.50 10.92 -3.16
N ALA A 115 -1.65 11.16 -2.15
CA ALA A 115 -1.90 12.13 -1.09
C ALA A 115 -1.96 13.57 -1.63
N TYR A 116 -1.10 13.92 -2.60
CA TYR A 116 -1.19 15.19 -3.30
C TYR A 116 -2.53 15.33 -4.04
N LEU A 117 -2.94 14.30 -4.79
CA LEU A 117 -4.24 14.31 -5.46
C LEU A 117 -5.40 14.44 -4.47
N LEU A 118 -5.33 13.71 -3.36
CA LEU A 118 -6.36 13.74 -2.31
C LEU A 118 -6.50 15.15 -1.70
N ALA A 119 -5.39 15.80 -1.36
CA ALA A 119 -5.38 17.09 -0.69
C ALA A 119 -5.65 18.27 -1.63
N PHE A 120 -5.02 18.31 -2.80
CA PHE A 120 -5.00 19.50 -3.66
C PHE A 120 -5.96 19.42 -4.84
N VAL A 121 -6.22 18.22 -5.36
CA VAL A 121 -7.06 18.04 -6.56
C VAL A 121 -8.50 17.66 -6.18
N LEU A 122 -8.66 16.60 -5.38
CA LEU A 122 -9.96 16.10 -4.91
C LEU A 122 -10.49 16.95 -3.74
N LYS A 123 -9.60 17.50 -2.91
CA LYS A 123 -9.93 18.27 -1.70
C LYS A 123 -10.87 17.50 -0.76
N ASP A 124 -10.49 16.26 -0.49
CA ASP A 124 -11.32 15.29 0.23
C ASP A 124 -10.48 14.51 1.24
N PHE A 125 -11.11 13.95 2.26
CA PHE A 125 -10.42 13.12 3.25
C PHE A 125 -10.87 11.66 3.18
N CYS A 126 -10.04 10.81 2.59
CA CYS A 126 -10.26 9.38 2.49
C CYS A 126 -9.47 8.63 3.57
N ILE A 127 -10.15 8.20 4.66
CA ILE A 127 -9.50 7.51 5.78
C ILE A 127 -8.83 6.19 5.36
N VAL A 128 -9.45 5.45 4.42
CA VAL A 128 -8.88 4.18 3.94
C VAL A 128 -7.59 4.44 3.14
N CYS A 129 -7.58 5.48 2.32
CA CYS A 129 -6.41 5.90 1.55
C CYS A 129 -5.27 6.32 2.49
N VAL A 130 -5.57 7.20 3.45
CA VAL A 130 -4.60 7.64 4.47
C VAL A 130 -4.06 6.46 5.25
N SER A 131 -4.91 5.50 5.63
CA SER A 131 -4.49 4.26 6.30
C SER A 131 -3.51 3.45 5.44
N THR A 132 -3.76 3.30 4.14
CA THR A 132 -2.80 2.63 3.25
C THR A 132 -1.46 3.37 3.15
N TYR A 133 -1.45 4.70 3.20
CA TYR A 133 -0.20 5.47 3.18
C TYR A 133 0.63 5.22 4.44
N PHE A 134 -0.03 5.18 5.61
CA PHE A 134 0.62 4.82 6.88
C PHE A 134 1.16 3.39 6.86
N ILE A 135 0.39 2.43 6.34
CA ILE A 135 0.83 1.04 6.22
C ILE A 135 2.04 0.93 5.28
N ASN A 136 2.03 1.63 4.14
CA ASN A 136 3.17 1.66 3.21
C ASN A 136 4.44 2.22 3.85
N ALA A 137 4.32 3.33 4.59
CA ALA A 137 5.45 3.91 5.32
C ALA A 137 5.99 2.96 6.40
N LEU A 138 5.09 2.29 7.14
CA LEU A 138 5.46 1.30 8.15
C LEU A 138 6.19 0.11 7.52
N ILE A 139 5.69 -0.43 6.41
CA ILE A 139 6.33 -1.52 5.68
C ILE A 139 7.72 -1.08 5.22
N SER A 140 7.86 0.08 4.59
CA SER A 140 9.17 0.63 4.17
C SER A 140 10.17 0.73 5.32
N PHE A 141 9.74 1.25 6.47
CA PHE A 141 10.57 1.33 7.67
C PHE A 141 11.00 -0.07 8.16
N LEU A 142 10.07 -1.02 8.24
CA LEU A 142 10.35 -2.37 8.69
C LEU A 142 11.29 -3.11 7.72
N VAL A 143 11.12 -2.98 6.41
CA VAL A 143 12.01 -3.58 5.41
C VAL A 143 13.41 -2.96 5.50
N TYR A 144 13.50 -1.64 5.69
CA TYR A 144 14.78 -0.98 5.92
C TYR A 144 15.49 -1.56 7.15
N LYS A 145 14.78 -1.76 8.26
CA LYS A 145 15.34 -2.41 9.48
C LYS A 145 15.76 -3.85 9.20
N LYS A 146 14.95 -4.65 8.48
CA LYS A 146 15.30 -6.01 8.06
C LYS A 146 16.62 -6.03 7.27
N ARG A 147 16.78 -5.11 6.31
CA ARG A 147 17.99 -4.98 5.49
C ARG A 147 19.24 -4.69 6.34
N GLN A 148 19.15 -3.79 7.31
CA GLN A 148 20.27 -3.46 8.20
C GLN A 148 20.68 -4.66 9.07
N ILE A 149 19.71 -5.42 9.58
CA ILE A 149 19.99 -6.63 10.38
C ILE A 149 20.75 -7.66 9.54
N ILE A 150 20.27 -7.95 8.33
CA ILE A 150 20.91 -8.94 7.44
C ILE A 150 22.31 -8.49 7.03
N LYS A 151 22.48 -7.21 6.69
CA LYS A 151 23.79 -6.65 6.32
C LYS A 151 24.81 -6.86 7.44
N ARG A 152 24.44 -6.52 8.68
CA ARG A 152 25.30 -6.71 9.86
C ARG A 152 25.68 -8.18 10.07
N SER A 153 24.72 -9.10 9.97
CA SER A 153 25.00 -10.55 10.10
C SER A 153 25.97 -11.09 9.04
N ILE A 154 26.03 -10.48 7.85
CA ILE A 154 26.98 -10.87 6.80
C ILE A 154 28.36 -10.31 7.08
N GLU A 155 28.45 -9.05 7.53
CA GLU A 155 29.72 -8.41 7.92
C GLU A 155 30.38 -9.16 9.09
N GLU A 156 29.59 -9.55 10.10
CA GLU A 156 30.07 -10.35 11.24
C GLU A 156 30.59 -11.73 10.82
N LYS A 157 30.01 -12.35 9.78
CA LYS A 157 30.49 -13.63 9.23
C LYS A 157 31.75 -13.51 8.40
N LYS A 158 32.01 -12.34 7.79
CA LYS A 158 33.24 -12.09 7.02
C LYS A 158 34.43 -11.74 7.91
N SER A 159 34.17 -11.25 9.11
CA SER A 159 35.20 -10.87 10.09
C SER A 159 35.67 -12.04 10.98
N LYS A 160 35.05 -13.21 10.86
CA LYS A 160 35.43 -14.47 11.52
C LYS A 160 36.05 -15.40 10.52
#